data_AF-A0A6N9HCL9-F1
#
_entry.id   AF-A0A6N9HCL9-F1
#
_cell.length_a   1.000
_cell.length_b   1.000
_cell.length_c   1.000
_cell.angle_alpha   90.00
_cell.angle_beta   90.00
_cell.angle_gamma   90.00
#
_symmetry.space_group_name_H-M   'P 1'
#
loop_
_entity.id
_entity.type
_entity.pdbx_description
1 polymer ?
#
loop_
_entity_poly.entity_id
_entity_poly.type
_entity_poly.pdbx_seq_one_letter_code
_entity_poly.pdbx_strand_id
1 'polypeptide(L)'
;MKRLAFAVLMLCAAHAGARTKDPLPTHCRAGEHALVDAWFGPLDYEATGIERFLEGGKLLSLCADRREEPFSKIAYRYGKLGKPEMEAIATPASRAGIFNRQTTPHTGQDIVFFQNGAYTYYVVIAGGQAHGVTLLAFKGEQKLTERFSGLDQGIAYQTGPAELRTWERRSLSPVTTWMQPPHRF
;
A
#
# COMPACT_ATOMS: atom_id res chain seq x y z
N MET A 1 -55.09 10.55 -50.50
CA MET A 1 -54.12 9.49 -50.12
C MET A 1 -52.70 10.01 -50.29
N LYS A 2 -52.00 10.39 -49.21
CA LYS A 2 -50.54 10.59 -49.20
C LYS A 2 -50.00 10.04 -47.87
N ARG A 3 -49.05 9.11 -47.96
CA ARG A 3 -48.54 8.26 -46.87
C ARG A 3 -47.46 8.97 -46.07
N LEU A 4 -47.51 8.73 -44.75
CA LEU A 4 -46.47 8.95 -43.75
C LEU A 4 -45.15 8.25 -44.11
N ALA A 5 -44.02 8.87 -43.75
CA ALA A 5 -42.77 8.16 -43.45
C ALA A 5 -42.11 8.83 -42.23
N PHE A 6 -42.19 8.18 -41.07
CA PHE A 6 -41.45 8.52 -39.86
C PHE A 6 -40.17 7.69 -39.85
N ALA A 7 -39.01 8.34 -39.89
CA ALA A 7 -37.72 7.68 -39.72
C ALA A 7 -37.39 7.61 -38.22
N VAL A 8 -37.32 6.39 -37.68
CA VAL A 8 -36.85 6.13 -36.31
C VAL A 8 -35.34 5.90 -36.36
N LEU A 9 -34.58 6.84 -35.80
CA LEU A 9 -33.13 6.69 -35.62
C LEU A 9 -32.89 5.91 -34.32
N MET A 10 -32.45 4.65 -34.42
CA MET A 10 -31.96 3.91 -33.25
C MET A 10 -30.56 4.38 -32.88
N LEU A 11 -30.44 5.02 -31.72
CA LEU A 11 -29.17 5.31 -31.06
C LEU A 11 -28.66 4.04 -30.38
N CYS A 12 -27.65 3.38 -30.95
CA CYS A 12 -26.90 2.36 -30.23
C CYS A 12 -25.95 3.06 -29.24
N ALA A 13 -26.31 3.09 -27.96
CA ALA A 13 -25.42 3.49 -26.89
C ALA A 13 -24.37 2.37 -26.65
N ALA A 14 -23.19 2.55 -27.22
CA ALA A 14 -22.04 1.70 -26.91
C ALA A 14 -21.64 1.89 -25.44
N HIS A 15 -21.96 0.91 -24.60
CA HIS A 15 -21.41 0.83 -23.25
C HIS A 15 -19.95 0.43 -23.36
N ALA A 16 -19.06 1.42 -23.34
CA ALA A 16 -17.65 1.18 -23.07
C ALA A 16 -17.54 0.69 -21.62
N GLY A 17 -17.52 -0.63 -21.43
CA GLY A 17 -17.23 -1.24 -20.14
C GLY A 17 -15.83 -0.79 -19.70
N ALA A 18 -15.76 0.03 -18.67
CA ALA A 18 -14.51 0.34 -18.00
C ALA A 18 -13.92 -0.99 -17.50
N ARG A 19 -12.77 -1.41 -18.05
CA ARG A 19 -11.99 -2.50 -17.45
C ARG A 19 -11.57 -2.02 -16.06
N THR A 20 -12.23 -2.51 -15.02
CA THR A 20 -11.72 -2.40 -13.66
C THR A 20 -10.40 -3.15 -13.65
N LYS A 21 -9.28 -2.40 -13.67
CA LYS A 21 -7.95 -2.96 -13.48
C LYS A 21 -8.01 -3.74 -12.16
N ASP A 22 -7.83 -5.06 -12.23
CA ASP A 22 -7.91 -5.88 -11.02
C ASP A 22 -6.98 -5.29 -9.96
N PRO A 23 -7.45 -5.17 -8.71
CA PRO A 23 -6.65 -4.60 -7.64
C PRO A 23 -5.39 -5.46 -7.44
N LEU A 24 -4.29 -4.81 -7.05
CA LEU A 24 -3.05 -5.50 -6.68
C LEU A 24 -3.38 -6.54 -5.58
N PRO A 25 -2.79 -7.74 -5.61
CA PRO A 25 -2.99 -8.74 -4.56
C PRO A 25 -2.67 -8.17 -3.18
N THR A 26 -3.32 -8.70 -2.14
CA THR A 26 -3.11 -8.25 -0.76
C THR A 26 -2.94 -9.41 0.20
N HIS A 27 -2.15 -9.17 1.26
CA HIS A 27 -2.08 -10.01 2.45
C HIS A 27 -3.03 -9.55 3.56
N CYS A 28 -3.89 -8.55 3.31
CA CYS A 28 -4.95 -8.21 4.24
C CYS A 28 -5.97 -9.34 4.35
N ARG A 29 -6.35 -9.67 5.58
CA ARG A 29 -7.30 -10.74 5.90
C ARG A 29 -8.73 -10.21 5.79
N ALA A 30 -9.71 -11.11 5.85
CA ALA A 30 -11.11 -10.72 5.93
C ALA A 30 -11.35 -9.75 7.09
N GLY A 31 -12.07 -8.65 6.81
CA GLY A 31 -12.31 -7.57 7.77
C GLY A 31 -11.15 -6.56 7.92
N GLU A 32 -10.04 -6.74 7.21
CA GLU A 32 -8.96 -5.75 7.14
C GLU A 32 -9.02 -4.97 5.82
N HIS A 33 -8.48 -3.76 5.82
CA HIS A 33 -8.38 -2.88 4.67
C HIS A 33 -6.92 -2.52 4.42
N ALA A 34 -6.48 -2.57 3.16
CA ALA A 34 -5.13 -2.15 2.81
C ALA A 34 -4.96 -0.64 3.04
N LEU A 35 -3.85 -0.27 3.69
CA LEU A 35 -3.25 1.06 3.67
C LEU A 35 -2.35 1.16 2.44
N VAL A 36 -1.51 0.14 2.23
CA VAL A 36 -0.67 0.00 1.05
C VAL A 36 -0.38 -1.47 0.77
N ASP A 37 -0.36 -1.84 -0.51
CA ASP A 37 0.21 -3.10 -0.98
C ASP A 37 1.35 -2.79 -1.96
N ALA A 38 2.44 -3.57 -1.91
CA ALA A 38 3.61 -3.35 -2.75
C ALA A 38 4.32 -4.65 -3.11
N TRP A 39 4.56 -4.85 -4.40
CA TRP A 39 5.32 -5.97 -4.93
C TRP A 39 6.81 -5.63 -5.01
N PHE A 40 7.64 -6.56 -4.58
CA PHE A 40 9.09 -6.48 -4.60
C PHE A 40 9.65 -7.68 -5.35
N GLY A 41 9.65 -7.58 -6.68
CA GLY A 41 10.11 -8.64 -7.56
C GLY A 41 9.86 -8.34 -9.04
N PRO A 42 10.21 -9.28 -9.91
CA PRO A 42 9.95 -9.16 -11.34
C PRO A 42 8.44 -9.06 -11.63
N LEU A 43 8.10 -8.30 -12.68
CA LEU A 43 6.75 -8.09 -13.18
C LEU A 43 6.72 -8.43 -14.67
N ASP A 44 5.64 -9.12 -15.09
CA ASP A 44 5.25 -9.21 -16.49
C ASP A 44 4.21 -8.12 -16.78
N TYR A 45 4.64 -7.04 -17.44
CA TYR A 45 3.81 -5.88 -17.72
C TYR A 45 2.68 -6.15 -18.71
N GLU A 46 2.78 -7.22 -19.49
CA GLU A 46 1.76 -7.62 -20.46
C GLU A 46 0.66 -8.48 -19.79
N ALA A 47 1.02 -9.24 -18.75
CA ALA A 47 0.09 -10.07 -18.00
C ALA A 47 -0.82 -9.28 -17.04
N THR A 48 -1.93 -9.90 -16.63
CA THR A 48 -2.94 -9.31 -15.75
C THR A 48 -3.17 -10.13 -14.48
N GLY A 49 -3.70 -9.50 -13.44
CA GLY A 49 -3.99 -10.18 -12.17
C GLY A 49 -2.75 -10.80 -11.51
N ILE A 50 -2.88 -12.02 -11.01
CA ILE A 50 -1.82 -12.73 -10.28
C ILE A 50 -0.66 -13.15 -11.20
N GLU A 51 -0.94 -13.47 -12.47
CA GLU A 51 0.05 -13.96 -13.45
C GLU A 51 1.13 -12.92 -13.77
N ARG A 52 0.82 -11.63 -13.56
CA ARG A 52 1.77 -10.52 -13.66
C ARG A 52 2.94 -10.62 -12.69
N PHE A 53 2.76 -11.26 -11.55
CA PHE A 53 3.75 -11.26 -10.47
C PHE A 53 4.61 -12.52 -10.57
N LEU A 54 5.78 -12.37 -11.18
CA LEU A 54 6.66 -13.48 -11.53
C LEU A 54 7.36 -14.09 -10.30
N GLU A 55 7.80 -15.34 -10.43
CA GLU A 55 8.48 -16.04 -9.33
C GLU A 55 9.70 -15.29 -8.78
N GLY A 56 9.97 -15.50 -7.50
CA GLY A 56 11.10 -14.86 -6.79
C GLY A 56 10.77 -13.49 -6.18
N GLY A 57 9.61 -12.90 -6.50
CA GLY A 57 9.14 -11.70 -5.84
C GLY A 57 8.42 -11.94 -4.52
N LYS A 58 8.20 -10.86 -3.77
CA LYS A 58 7.47 -10.85 -2.50
C LYS A 58 6.49 -9.68 -2.42
N LEU A 59 5.35 -9.91 -1.80
CA LEU A 59 4.32 -8.92 -1.55
C LEU A 59 4.44 -8.40 -0.11
N LEU A 60 4.38 -7.08 0.04
CA LEU A 60 4.12 -6.40 1.29
C LEU A 60 2.67 -5.92 1.31
N SER A 61 2.01 -6.05 2.45
CA SER A 61 0.77 -5.36 2.74
C SER A 61 0.83 -4.74 4.12
N LEU A 62 0.40 -3.48 4.20
CA LEU A 62 0.08 -2.81 5.45
C LEU A 62 -1.45 -2.74 5.54
N CYS A 63 -2.02 -3.30 6.61
CA CYS A 63 -3.45 -3.53 6.74
C CYS A 63 -3.98 -2.89 8.02
N ALA A 64 -5.16 -2.29 7.96
CA ALA A 64 -5.87 -1.74 9.12
C ALA A 64 -7.19 -2.47 9.36
N ASP A 65 -7.72 -2.43 10.58
CA ASP A 65 -9.01 -3.05 10.94
C ASP A 65 -10.26 -2.30 10.43
N ARG A 66 -10.06 -1.13 9.82
CA ARG A 66 -11.09 -0.25 9.25
C ARG A 66 -10.45 0.70 8.24
N ARG A 67 -11.27 1.51 7.55
CA ARG A 67 -10.78 2.44 6.53
C ARG A 67 -10.23 3.74 7.10
N GLU A 68 -10.79 4.23 8.20
CA GLU A 68 -10.43 5.53 8.76
C GLU A 68 -9.97 5.40 10.20
N GLU A 69 -9.02 6.24 10.61
CA GLU A 69 -8.59 6.34 12.01
C GLU A 69 -9.78 6.73 12.92
N PRO A 70 -9.82 6.26 14.18
CA PRO A 70 -8.76 5.54 14.89
C PRO A 70 -8.75 4.02 14.62
N PHE A 71 -7.58 3.50 14.24
CA PHE A 71 -7.33 2.08 14.08
C PHE A 71 -7.12 1.39 15.43
N SER A 72 -7.75 0.22 15.60
CA SER A 72 -7.50 -0.64 16.75
C SER A 72 -6.42 -1.69 16.45
N LYS A 73 -6.01 -1.82 15.19
CA LYS A 73 -4.95 -2.72 14.75
C LYS A 73 -4.37 -2.25 13.42
N ILE A 74 -3.04 -2.29 13.32
CA ILE A 74 -2.34 -2.21 12.03
C ILE A 74 -1.43 -3.43 11.92
N ALA A 75 -1.51 -4.16 10.82
CA ALA A 75 -0.69 -5.33 10.55
C ALA A 75 0.22 -5.08 9.34
N TYR A 76 1.51 -5.32 9.53
CA TYR A 76 2.49 -5.47 8.47
C TYR A 76 2.59 -6.95 8.12
N ARG A 77 2.55 -7.27 6.83
CA ARG A 77 2.82 -8.62 6.33
C ARG A 77 3.71 -8.58 5.10
N TYR A 78 4.69 -9.48 5.05
CA TYR A 78 5.61 -9.60 3.93
C TYR A 78 5.90 -11.07 3.61
N GLY A 79 5.84 -11.46 2.34
CA GLY A 79 6.07 -12.85 1.95
C GLY A 79 5.74 -13.14 0.50
N LYS A 80 5.62 -14.42 0.16
CA LYS A 80 5.14 -14.85 -1.17
C LYS A 80 3.65 -14.55 -1.29
N LEU A 81 3.15 -14.38 -2.51
CA LEU A 81 1.70 -14.21 -2.76
C LEU A 81 0.88 -15.29 -2.07
N GLY A 82 -0.19 -14.86 -1.39
CA GLY A 82 -1.05 -15.73 -0.59
C GLY A 82 -0.41 -16.37 0.65
N LYS A 83 0.91 -16.24 0.85
CA LYS A 83 1.66 -16.88 1.94
C LYS A 83 2.64 -15.89 2.60
N PRO A 84 2.15 -15.04 3.53
CA PRO A 84 3.00 -14.20 4.36
C PRO A 84 4.07 -15.04 5.08
N GLU A 85 5.31 -14.59 5.04
CA GLU A 85 6.45 -15.24 5.72
C GLU A 85 6.84 -14.47 6.98
N MET A 86 6.46 -13.20 7.06
CA MET A 86 6.67 -12.31 8.19
C MET A 86 5.37 -11.56 8.50
N GLU A 87 5.04 -11.44 9.78
CA GLU A 87 3.91 -10.66 10.29
C GLU A 87 4.36 -9.86 11.52
N ALA A 88 3.99 -8.58 11.55
CA ALA A 88 4.10 -7.74 12.73
C ALA A 88 2.77 -7.00 12.93
N ILE A 89 2.24 -7.03 14.15
CA ILE A 89 0.94 -6.43 14.47
C ILE A 89 1.14 -5.35 15.52
N ALA A 90 0.75 -4.13 15.17
CA ALA A 90 0.67 -3.02 16.09
C ALA A 90 -0.56 -3.19 16.98
N THR A 91 -0.33 -3.13 18.29
CA THR A 91 -1.34 -3.20 19.35
C THR A 91 -1.13 -2.02 20.30
N PRO A 92 -2.07 -1.73 21.23
CA PRO A 92 -1.87 -0.65 22.20
C PRO A 92 -0.62 -0.84 23.07
N ALA A 93 -0.19 -2.08 23.31
CA ALA A 93 1.00 -2.44 24.09
C ALA A 93 2.31 -2.44 23.27
N SER A 94 2.22 -2.60 21.95
CA SER A 94 3.35 -2.58 21.03
C SER A 94 2.94 -1.82 19.78
N ARG A 95 3.12 -0.50 19.84
CA ARG A 95 2.60 0.44 18.83
C ARG A 95 3.54 0.49 17.62
N ALA A 96 2.97 0.71 16.44
CA ALA A 96 3.77 1.10 15.28
C ALA A 96 4.19 2.57 15.39
N GLY A 97 5.42 2.87 15.00
CA GLY A 97 5.86 4.23 14.80
C GLY A 97 5.32 4.77 13.49
N ILE A 98 4.83 6.01 13.51
CA ILE A 98 4.42 6.75 12.32
C ILE A 98 5.17 8.07 12.24
N PHE A 99 5.54 8.49 11.04
CA PHE A 99 6.23 9.74 10.80
C PHE A 99 5.94 10.24 9.38
N ASN A 100 5.88 11.56 9.21
CA ASN A 100 5.91 12.18 7.91
C ASN A 100 7.18 13.03 7.79
N ARG A 101 7.91 12.85 6.70
CA ARG A 101 9.09 13.66 6.37
C ARG A 101 8.87 14.35 5.03
N GLN A 102 8.96 15.67 5.02
CA GLN A 102 9.11 16.41 3.76
C GLN A 102 10.58 16.33 3.32
N THR A 103 10.82 15.86 2.10
CA THR A 103 12.17 15.69 1.53
C THR A 103 12.55 16.85 0.60
N THR A 104 11.58 17.43 -0.12
CA THR A 104 11.73 18.65 -0.93
C THR A 104 10.40 19.44 -0.91
N PRO A 105 10.31 20.66 -1.49
CA PRO A 105 9.06 21.44 -1.48
C PRO A 105 7.82 20.71 -2.02
N HIS A 106 8.01 19.69 -2.86
CA HIS A 106 6.92 18.93 -3.50
C HIS A 106 7.01 17.42 -3.29
N THR A 107 7.95 16.93 -2.47
CA THR A 107 8.09 15.50 -2.18
C THR A 107 8.06 15.27 -0.68
N GLY A 108 7.36 14.22 -0.29
CA GLY A 108 7.27 13.78 1.09
C GLY A 108 7.30 12.26 1.19
N GLN A 109 7.41 11.77 2.41
CA GLN A 109 7.42 10.35 2.72
C GLN A 109 6.58 10.12 3.96
N ASP A 110 5.66 9.18 3.85
CA ASP A 110 4.94 8.60 4.97
C ASP A 110 5.65 7.34 5.40
N ILE A 111 6.06 7.31 6.66
CA ILE A 111 6.87 6.23 7.22
C ILE A 111 6.05 5.55 8.30
N VAL A 112 5.85 4.24 8.13
CA VAL A 112 5.29 3.36 9.16
C VAL A 112 6.34 2.34 9.51
N PHE A 113 6.58 2.11 10.80
CA PHE A 113 7.58 1.16 11.23
C PHE A 113 7.20 0.35 12.45
N PHE A 114 7.70 -0.89 12.47
CA PHE A 114 7.44 -1.88 13.50
C PHE A 114 8.77 -2.30 14.11
N GLN A 115 8.79 -2.42 15.43
CA GLN A 115 9.95 -2.90 16.17
C GLN A 115 9.65 -4.27 16.76
N ASN A 116 10.56 -5.22 16.55
CA ASN A 116 10.49 -6.56 17.13
C ASN A 116 11.87 -6.96 17.66
N GLY A 117 12.08 -6.79 18.97
CA GLY A 117 13.39 -6.96 19.59
C GLY A 117 14.42 -6.02 18.95
N ALA A 118 15.52 -6.59 18.45
CA ALA A 118 16.59 -5.84 17.78
C ALA A 118 16.23 -5.42 16.34
N TYR A 119 15.11 -5.87 15.79
CA TYR A 119 14.75 -5.62 14.40
C TYR A 119 13.79 -4.44 14.27
N THR A 120 14.03 -3.59 13.27
CA THR A 120 13.07 -2.55 12.87
C THR A 120 12.74 -2.67 11.38
N TYR A 121 11.46 -2.74 11.07
CA TYR A 121 10.93 -2.87 9.70
C TYR A 121 10.22 -1.59 9.32
N TYR A 122 10.62 -0.99 8.21
CA TYR A 122 10.07 0.25 7.69
C TYR A 122 9.28 0.00 6.42
N VAL A 123 8.15 0.69 6.31
CA VAL A 123 7.40 0.92 5.09
C VAL A 123 7.43 2.42 4.83
N VAL A 124 8.17 2.83 3.80
CA VAL A 124 8.28 4.21 3.37
C VAL A 124 7.45 4.37 2.12
N ILE A 125 6.37 5.13 2.21
CA ILE A 125 5.44 5.39 1.13
C ILE A 125 5.79 6.76 0.58
N ALA A 126 6.16 6.83 -0.69
CA ALA A 126 6.44 8.10 -1.34
C ALA A 126 5.14 8.91 -1.48
N GLY A 127 5.21 10.20 -1.20
CA GLY A 127 4.10 11.15 -1.29
C GLY A 127 4.48 12.44 -2.03
N GLY A 128 3.47 13.25 -2.34
CA GLY A 128 3.64 14.44 -3.19
C GLY A 128 3.84 14.03 -4.66
N GLN A 129 4.91 14.52 -5.28
CA GLN A 129 5.29 14.18 -6.66
C GLN A 129 6.16 12.92 -6.78
N ALA A 130 6.47 12.26 -5.67
CA ALA A 130 7.22 11.01 -5.64
C ALA A 130 6.26 9.80 -5.62
N HIS A 131 6.74 8.65 -6.11
CA HIS A 131 5.94 7.43 -6.24
C HIS A 131 6.69 6.20 -5.75
N GLY A 132 5.93 5.16 -5.41
CA GLY A 132 6.45 3.87 -4.97
C GLY A 132 6.56 3.69 -3.47
N VAL A 133 6.99 2.49 -3.09
CA VAL A 133 7.12 2.04 -1.70
C VAL A 133 8.51 1.46 -1.51
N THR A 134 9.20 1.90 -0.46
CA THR A 134 10.48 1.34 -0.04
C THR A 134 10.30 0.55 1.25
N LEU A 135 10.76 -0.69 1.23
CA LEU A 135 10.90 -1.55 2.41
C LEU A 135 12.34 -1.46 2.89
N LEU A 136 12.52 -1.14 4.18
CA LEU A 136 13.83 -1.24 4.83
C LEU A 136 13.73 -2.16 6.05
N ALA A 137 14.79 -2.91 6.32
CA ALA A 137 14.91 -3.67 7.56
C ALA A 137 16.28 -3.46 8.20
N PHE A 138 16.28 -3.25 9.50
CA PHE A 138 17.47 -3.03 10.31
C PHE A 138 17.56 -4.07 11.43
N LYS A 139 18.78 -4.41 11.87
CA LYS A 139 19.06 -5.13 13.12
C LYS A 139 20.04 -4.30 13.94
N GLY A 140 19.56 -3.66 15.02
CA GLY A 140 20.26 -2.50 15.58
C GLY A 140 20.56 -1.49 14.48
N GLU A 141 21.75 -0.90 14.48
CA GLU A 141 22.15 0.11 13.48
C GLU A 141 22.44 -0.48 12.07
N GLN A 142 22.50 -1.80 11.91
CA GLN A 142 22.86 -2.42 10.64
C GLN A 142 21.64 -2.52 9.71
N LYS A 143 21.71 -1.86 8.54
CA LYS A 143 20.74 -2.07 7.45
C LYS A 143 20.92 -3.47 6.85
N LEU A 144 19.90 -4.31 6.98
CA LEU A 144 19.87 -5.67 6.42
C LEU A 144 19.40 -5.66 4.97
N THR A 145 18.41 -4.81 4.67
CA THR A 145 17.83 -4.74 3.33
C THR A 145 17.21 -3.38 3.05
N GLU A 146 17.21 -3.06 1.78
CA GLU A 146 16.45 -1.97 1.17
C GLU A 146 15.90 -2.50 -0.15
N ARG A 147 14.59 -2.37 -0.35
CA ARG A 147 13.89 -2.84 -1.55
C ARG A 147 12.93 -1.75 -1.98
N PHE A 148 12.86 -1.49 -3.28
CA PHE A 148 11.94 -0.54 -3.87
C PHE A 148 10.92 -1.28 -4.75
N SER A 149 9.65 -0.91 -4.66
CA SER A 149 8.58 -1.59 -5.40
C SER A 149 8.59 -1.27 -6.89
N GLY A 150 9.07 -0.08 -7.27
CA GLY A 150 8.81 0.52 -8.58
C GLY A 150 7.81 1.68 -8.49
N LEU A 151 7.65 2.40 -9.60
CA LEU A 151 6.90 3.67 -9.68
C LEU A 151 5.45 3.50 -10.13
N ASP A 152 5.09 2.36 -10.73
CA ASP A 152 3.81 2.20 -11.41
C ASP A 152 2.67 1.86 -10.44
N GLN A 153 1.86 2.85 -10.09
CA GLN A 153 0.69 2.65 -9.23
C GLN A 153 -0.37 1.75 -9.89
N GLY A 154 -0.91 0.81 -9.12
CA GLY A 154 -1.78 -0.26 -9.57
C GLY A 154 -1.06 -1.36 -10.38
N ILE A 155 0.27 -1.32 -10.49
CA ILE A 155 1.07 -2.39 -11.11
C ILE A 155 2.09 -2.92 -10.10
N ALA A 156 2.96 -2.03 -9.61
CA ALA A 156 4.03 -2.33 -8.66
C ALA A 156 3.59 -2.11 -7.20
N TYR A 157 2.74 -1.12 -6.96
CA TYR A 157 2.19 -0.82 -5.64
C TYR A 157 0.80 -0.21 -5.76
N GLN A 158 0.02 -0.23 -4.68
CA GLN A 158 -1.23 0.52 -4.59
C GLN A 158 -1.41 1.07 -3.17
N THR A 159 -1.89 2.31 -3.06
CA THR A 159 -2.49 2.82 -1.83
C THR A 159 -3.89 2.24 -1.71
N GLY A 160 -4.19 1.61 -0.59
CA GLY A 160 -5.48 0.97 -0.37
C GLY A 160 -6.55 1.94 0.11
N PRO A 161 -7.76 1.44 0.40
CA PRO A 161 -8.90 2.26 0.82
C PRO A 161 -8.83 2.73 2.27
N ALA A 162 -7.82 2.29 3.05
CA ALA A 162 -7.57 2.84 4.37
C ALA A 162 -6.59 4.01 4.30
N GLU A 163 -6.77 5.01 5.17
CA GLU A 163 -5.92 6.20 5.22
C GLU A 163 -5.32 6.38 6.63
N LEU A 164 -4.00 6.52 6.70
CA LEU A 164 -3.26 6.79 7.93
C LEU A 164 -2.72 8.21 7.92
N ARG A 165 -3.06 9.02 8.93
CA ARG A 165 -2.65 10.43 8.99
C ARG A 165 -1.31 10.56 9.70
N THR A 166 -0.25 10.55 8.92
CA THR A 166 1.14 10.67 9.38
C THR A 166 1.60 12.13 9.58
N TRP A 167 0.93 13.08 8.90
CA TRP A 167 1.26 14.52 8.95
C TRP A 167 0.76 15.20 10.22
N GLU A 168 -0.27 14.65 10.86
CA GLU A 168 -0.71 15.09 12.18
C GLU A 168 0.33 14.62 13.20
N ARG A 169 1.04 15.56 13.86
CA ARG A 169 2.05 15.26 14.91
C ARG A 169 1.45 14.69 16.20
N ARG A 170 0.22 14.18 16.12
CA ARG A 170 -0.52 13.48 17.16
C ARG A 170 -1.09 12.23 16.51
N SER A 171 -0.79 11.08 17.10
CA SER A 171 -1.45 9.84 16.70
C SER A 171 -2.93 9.88 17.10
N LEU A 172 -3.81 9.59 16.14
CA LEU A 172 -5.24 9.41 16.38
C LEU A 172 -5.56 7.98 16.83
N SER A 173 -4.77 7.01 16.37
CA SER A 173 -4.99 5.59 16.63
C SER A 173 -4.25 5.11 17.90
N PRO A 174 -4.89 4.34 18.80
CA PRO A 174 -4.23 3.81 20.00
C PRO A 174 -3.08 2.84 19.71
N VAL A 175 -2.97 2.34 18.49
CA VAL A 175 -1.93 1.40 18.04
C VAL A 175 -0.77 2.07 17.32
N THR A 176 -0.77 3.38 17.16
CA THR A 176 0.33 4.13 16.54
C THR A 176 0.87 5.19 17.48
N THR A 177 2.14 5.53 17.31
CA THR A 177 2.81 6.63 18.00
C THR A 177 3.52 7.48 16.95
N TRP A 178 3.27 8.79 16.96
CA TRP A 178 4.04 9.70 16.12
C TRP A 178 5.44 9.85 16.70
N MET A 179 6.47 9.42 15.97
CA MET A 179 7.86 9.53 16.43
C MET A 179 8.83 9.45 15.26
N GLN A 180 9.96 10.15 15.39
CA GLN A 180 11.02 10.09 14.39
C GLN A 180 11.61 8.67 14.28
N PRO A 181 11.88 8.16 13.06
CA PRO A 181 12.60 6.90 12.88
C PRO A 181 13.95 6.91 13.63
N PRO A 182 14.28 5.84 14.38
CA PRO A 182 15.56 5.77 15.08
C PRO A 182 16.77 5.69 14.14
N HIS A 183 16.61 5.06 12.97
CA HIS A 183 17.66 4.92 11.97
C HIS A 183 17.62 6.07 10.95
N ARG A 184 18.79 6.46 10.45
CA ARG A 184 18.92 7.44 9.36
C ARG A 184 18.95 6.73 8.00
N PHE A 185 18.10 7.18 7.08
CA PHE A 185 18.05 6.77 5.68
C PHE A 185 17.35 7.84 4.84
#